data_AF-A0A379T4F0-F1
#
_entry.id   AF-A0A379T4F0-F1
#
_cell.length_a   1.000
_cell.length_b   1.000
_cell.length_c   1.000
_cell.angle_alpha   90.00
_cell.angle_beta   90.00
_cell.angle_gamma   90.00
#
_symmetry.space_group_name_H-M   'P 1'
#
loop_
_entity.id
_entity.type
_entity.pdbx_description
1 polymer ?
#
loop_
_entity_poly.entity_id
_entity_poly.type
_entity_poly.pdbx_seq_one_letter_code
_entity_poly.pdbx_strand_id
1 'polypeptide(L)'
;MKSHGPDKIRLFTMPVSEKGLYSLPHDLLCSVNPTHYFFILICANNTWQNITSESLHKWLEKMNKWTRFHHCSLLVINPCNNSDKQSSLLMGEYRSLFGLASLRFQGDQHLFDIAFWCNEKGVSARQQLLLCQQNERWTLSHQEETAIQPRSDEKRILSHVAVLEGAPPLSEHWALFDNNEALFNNARMAQAATIIFSLTQNNQIEPLARRIHTLRRQRGSALKIVVRENIASLRATDERLLLGCGANMIIPWNARFHAV
;
A
#
# COMPACT_ATOMS: atom_id res chain seq x y z
N MET A 1 24.28 -8.94 -10.47
CA MET A 1 23.16 -8.30 -11.19
C MET A 1 22.59 -9.29 -12.19
N LYS A 2 21.43 -9.92 -11.92
CA LYS A 2 20.65 -10.60 -12.96
C LYS A 2 19.55 -9.64 -13.38
N SER A 3 19.64 -9.17 -14.62
CA SER A 3 18.69 -8.26 -15.26
C SER A 3 17.40 -9.02 -15.57
N HIS A 4 16.43 -8.94 -14.65
CA HIS A 4 15.05 -9.37 -14.90
C HIS A 4 14.22 -8.18 -15.42
N GLY A 5 14.73 -7.52 -16.46
CA GLY A 5 13.92 -6.59 -17.24
C GLY A 5 12.92 -7.36 -18.09
N PRO A 6 11.84 -6.73 -18.56
CA PRO A 6 10.89 -7.38 -19.46
C PRO A 6 11.61 -7.86 -20.74
N ASP A 7 11.23 -9.04 -21.23
CA ASP A 7 11.83 -9.64 -22.43
C ASP A 7 11.61 -8.76 -23.67
N LYS A 8 10.48 -8.04 -23.71
CA LYS A 8 10.07 -7.17 -24.82
C LYS A 8 9.38 -5.91 -24.31
N ILE A 9 9.70 -4.78 -24.92
CA ILE A 9 9.08 -3.47 -24.64
C ILE A 9 8.32 -2.99 -25.88
N ARG A 10 7.09 -2.50 -25.69
CA ARG A 10 6.29 -1.88 -26.76
C ARG A 10 5.70 -0.55 -26.30
N LEU A 11 5.84 0.45 -27.17
CA LEU A 11 5.34 1.79 -26.96
C LEU A 11 4.05 2.01 -27.77
N PHE A 12 3.04 2.56 -27.11
CA PHE A 12 1.76 2.94 -27.70
C PHE A 12 1.45 4.39 -27.35
N THR A 13 0.98 5.14 -28.34
CA THR A 13 0.53 6.53 -28.15
C THR A 13 -0.97 6.58 -28.33
N MET A 14 -1.66 7.15 -27.35
CA MET A 14 -3.11 7.27 -27.36
C MET A 14 -3.53 8.62 -27.96
N PRO A 15 -4.49 8.64 -28.91
CA PRO A 15 -5.07 9.89 -29.39
C PRO A 15 -5.91 10.58 -28.30
N VAL A 16 -6.33 11.83 -28.55
CA VAL A 16 -7.20 12.62 -27.65
C VAL A 16 -8.64 12.07 -27.70
N SER A 17 -8.84 10.81 -27.32
CA SER A 17 -10.14 10.15 -27.25
C SER A 17 -10.11 9.07 -26.17
N GLU A 18 -11.10 9.10 -25.27
CA GLU A 18 -11.27 8.07 -24.24
C GLU A 18 -11.51 6.67 -24.82
N LYS A 19 -12.03 6.59 -26.06
CA LYS A 19 -12.27 5.30 -26.74
C LYS A 19 -11.00 4.48 -26.89
N GLY A 20 -9.84 5.15 -27.03
CA GLY A 20 -8.54 4.49 -27.11
C GLY A 20 -8.16 3.72 -25.85
N LEU A 21 -8.65 4.12 -24.66
CA LEU A 21 -8.44 3.33 -23.44
C LEU A 21 -9.23 2.03 -23.49
N TYR A 22 -10.49 2.10 -23.91
CA TYR A 22 -11.39 0.95 -23.87
C TYR A 22 -11.06 -0.10 -24.94
N SER A 23 -10.52 0.32 -26.10
CA SER A 23 -10.08 -0.59 -27.18
C SER A 23 -8.73 -1.23 -26.92
N LEU A 24 -7.88 -0.62 -26.07
CA LEU A 24 -6.50 -1.04 -25.84
C LEU A 24 -6.30 -2.56 -25.64
N PRO A 25 -7.06 -3.28 -24.79
CA PRO A 25 -6.83 -4.73 -24.61
C PRO A 25 -6.99 -5.52 -25.90
N HIS A 26 -7.97 -5.13 -26.73
CA HIS A 26 -8.23 -5.78 -28.02
C HIS A 26 -7.11 -5.46 -29.00
N ASP A 27 -6.72 -4.19 -29.09
CA ASP A 27 -5.66 -3.73 -30.00
C ASP A 27 -4.30 -4.40 -29.67
N LEU A 28 -4.00 -4.59 -28.38
CA LEU A 28 -2.80 -5.30 -27.92
C LEU A 28 -2.79 -6.78 -28.34
N LEU A 29 -3.93 -7.48 -28.19
CA LEU A 29 -4.06 -8.90 -28.57
C LEU A 29 -3.95 -9.11 -30.08
N CYS A 30 -4.49 -8.18 -30.88
CA CYS A 30 -4.38 -8.23 -32.34
C CYS A 30 -2.95 -7.97 -32.82
N SER A 31 -2.15 -7.23 -32.04
CA SER A 31 -0.82 -6.79 -32.45
C SER A 31 0.29 -7.77 -32.04
N VAL A 32 0.21 -8.36 -30.85
CA VAL A 32 1.27 -9.22 -30.28
C VAL A 32 0.70 -10.29 -29.35
N ASN A 33 1.47 -11.37 -29.16
CA ASN A 33 1.26 -12.24 -27.99
C ASN A 33 1.76 -11.51 -26.73
N PRO A 34 0.89 -11.18 -25.76
CA PRO A 34 1.23 -10.28 -24.65
C PRO A 34 2.15 -10.88 -23.57
N THR A 35 2.40 -12.18 -23.53
CA THR A 35 3.19 -12.82 -22.47
C THR A 35 4.59 -12.24 -22.35
N HIS A 36 4.99 -11.86 -21.14
CA HIS A 36 6.29 -11.23 -20.80
C HIS A 36 6.56 -9.86 -21.46
N TYR A 37 5.54 -9.21 -22.04
CA TYR A 37 5.67 -7.84 -22.53
C TYR A 37 5.56 -6.80 -21.43
N PHE A 38 6.33 -5.71 -21.61
CA PHE A 38 6.12 -4.44 -20.94
C PHE A 38 5.56 -3.42 -21.94
N PHE A 39 4.31 -3.07 -21.73
CA PHE A 39 3.59 -2.08 -22.50
C PHE A 39 3.75 -0.71 -21.86
N ILE A 40 4.08 0.29 -22.68
CA ILE A 40 4.10 1.69 -22.28
C ILE A 40 3.03 2.41 -23.09
N LEU A 41 2.02 2.94 -22.40
CA LEU A 41 0.97 3.77 -22.98
C LEU A 41 1.27 5.24 -22.66
N ILE A 42 1.52 6.05 -23.67
CA ILE A 42 1.61 7.51 -23.54
C ILE A 42 0.25 8.11 -23.90
N CYS A 43 -0.40 8.73 -22.94
CA CYS A 43 -1.65 9.45 -23.16
C CYS A 43 -1.38 10.83 -23.75
N ALA A 44 -2.29 11.31 -24.61
CA ALA A 44 -2.27 12.70 -25.02
C ALA A 44 -2.64 13.63 -23.85
N ASN A 45 -2.27 14.91 -23.95
CA ASN A 45 -2.56 15.91 -22.93
C ASN A 45 -4.06 15.96 -22.61
N ASN A 46 -4.39 16.01 -21.32
CA ASN A 46 -5.75 16.17 -20.81
C ASN A 46 -6.74 15.05 -21.16
N THR A 47 -6.30 13.93 -21.76
CA THR A 47 -7.24 12.87 -22.17
C THR A 47 -8.01 12.25 -21.00
N TRP A 48 -7.42 12.28 -19.80
CA TRP A 48 -8.03 11.78 -18.58
C TRP A 48 -8.94 12.79 -17.87
N GLN A 49 -8.99 14.06 -18.31
CA GLN A 49 -9.83 15.07 -17.66
C GLN A 49 -11.33 14.77 -17.83
N ASN A 50 -11.71 14.14 -18.95
CA ASN A 50 -13.11 13.89 -19.29
C ASN A 50 -13.61 12.51 -18.84
N ILE A 51 -12.74 11.68 -18.26
CA ILE A 51 -13.10 10.33 -17.84
C ILE A 51 -13.67 10.40 -16.43
N THR A 52 -14.86 9.84 -16.25
CA THR A 52 -15.48 9.77 -14.92
C THR A 52 -14.72 8.80 -14.01
N SER A 53 -14.73 9.08 -12.70
CA SER A 53 -14.09 8.23 -11.69
C SER A 53 -14.52 6.76 -11.77
N GLU A 54 -15.80 6.52 -12.02
CA GLU A 54 -16.35 5.16 -12.13
C GLU A 54 -15.85 4.42 -13.38
N SER A 55 -15.77 5.11 -14.53
CA SER A 55 -15.26 4.52 -15.76
C SER A 55 -13.78 4.21 -15.67
N LEU A 56 -13.01 5.10 -15.04
CA LEU A 56 -11.59 4.88 -14.78
C LEU A 56 -11.35 3.69 -13.84
N HIS A 57 -12.13 3.59 -12.75
CA HIS A 57 -12.10 2.45 -11.83
C HIS A 57 -12.35 1.12 -12.56
N LYS A 58 -13.44 1.04 -13.33
CA LYS A 58 -13.79 -0.15 -14.12
C LYS A 58 -12.69 -0.52 -15.11
N TRP A 59 -12.10 0.48 -15.77
CA TRP A 59 -11.00 0.26 -16.70
C TRP A 59 -9.74 -0.26 -16.01
N LEU A 60 -9.35 0.33 -14.88
CA LEU A 60 -8.19 -0.11 -14.09
C LEU A 60 -8.35 -1.54 -13.59
N GLU A 61 -9.53 -1.90 -13.09
CA GLU A 61 -9.80 -3.26 -12.63
C GLU A 61 -9.73 -4.28 -13.79
N LYS A 62 -10.28 -3.90 -14.96
CA LYS A 62 -10.22 -4.71 -16.18
C LYS A 62 -8.77 -4.91 -16.64
N MET A 63 -7.98 -3.84 -16.69
CA MET A 63 -6.57 -3.91 -17.08
C MET A 63 -5.75 -4.73 -16.11
N ASN A 64 -5.96 -4.59 -14.80
CA ASN A 64 -5.28 -5.39 -13.79
C ASN A 64 -5.50 -6.90 -14.00
N LYS A 65 -6.75 -7.30 -14.23
CA LYS A 65 -7.10 -8.70 -14.52
C LYS A 65 -6.46 -9.17 -15.83
N TRP A 66 -6.50 -8.33 -16.88
CA TRP A 66 -5.94 -8.64 -18.19
C TRP A 66 -4.42 -8.82 -18.14
N THR A 67 -3.67 -7.91 -17.50
CA THR A 67 -2.22 -8.01 -17.40
C THR A 67 -1.76 -9.21 -16.58
N ARG A 68 -2.52 -9.58 -15.54
CA ARG A 68 -2.27 -10.79 -14.74
C ARG A 68 -2.54 -12.07 -15.55
N PHE A 69 -3.66 -12.13 -16.26
CA PHE A 69 -4.02 -13.29 -17.08
C PHE A 69 -2.96 -13.56 -18.16
N HIS A 70 -2.42 -12.49 -18.76
CA HIS A 70 -1.40 -12.58 -19.81
C HIS A 70 0.04 -12.52 -19.30
N HIS A 71 0.30 -12.49 -17.98
CA HIS A 71 1.65 -12.37 -17.42
C HIS A 71 2.49 -11.24 -18.04
N CYS A 72 1.89 -10.06 -18.15
CA CYS A 72 2.52 -8.87 -18.74
C CYS A 72 2.41 -7.66 -17.81
N SER A 73 3.05 -6.55 -18.17
CA SER A 73 3.06 -5.31 -17.39
C SER A 73 2.66 -4.12 -18.26
N LEU A 74 1.96 -3.16 -17.65
CA LEU A 74 1.52 -1.92 -18.32
C LEU A 74 1.95 -0.71 -17.48
N LEU A 75 2.69 0.20 -18.11
CA LEU A 75 2.96 1.54 -17.60
C LEU A 75 2.12 2.55 -18.38
N VAL A 76 1.43 3.42 -17.68
CA VAL A 76 0.67 4.52 -18.29
C VAL A 76 1.31 5.84 -17.90
N ILE A 77 1.66 6.64 -18.91
CA ILE A 77 2.22 7.98 -18.76
C ILE A 77 1.15 8.97 -19.17
N ASN A 78 0.64 9.73 -18.20
CA ASN A 78 -0.40 10.72 -18.42
C ASN A 78 0.12 12.14 -18.14
N PRO A 79 0.34 12.97 -19.18
CA PRO A 79 0.65 14.38 -19.02
C PRO A 79 -0.62 15.15 -18.60
N CYS A 80 -0.72 15.49 -17.32
CA CYS A 80 -1.83 16.27 -16.77
C CYS A 80 -1.32 17.50 -16.01
N ASN A 81 -1.95 18.66 -16.26
CA ASN A 81 -1.58 19.93 -15.64
C ASN A 81 -2.16 20.14 -14.22
N ASN A 82 -3.04 19.25 -13.75
CA ASN A 82 -3.68 19.37 -12.42
C ASN A 82 -3.71 18.01 -11.71
N SER A 83 -2.57 17.65 -11.11
CA SER A 83 -2.31 16.33 -10.55
C SER A 83 -3.24 15.97 -9.40
N ASP A 84 -3.61 16.92 -8.54
CA ASP A 84 -4.01 16.56 -7.17
C ASP A 84 -5.38 15.88 -7.08
N LYS A 85 -6.35 16.28 -7.91
CA LYS A 85 -7.67 15.63 -7.97
C LYS A 85 -7.58 14.22 -8.54
N GLN A 86 -6.81 14.03 -9.61
CA GLN A 86 -6.62 12.73 -10.26
C GLN A 86 -5.74 11.80 -9.41
N SER A 87 -4.68 12.32 -8.80
CA SER A 87 -3.83 11.58 -7.86
C SER A 87 -4.63 11.10 -6.66
N SER A 88 -5.53 11.93 -6.11
CA SER A 88 -6.42 11.54 -5.00
C SER A 88 -7.39 10.43 -5.39
N LEU A 89 -7.93 10.49 -6.63
CA LEU A 89 -8.76 9.43 -7.18
C LEU A 89 -7.96 8.11 -7.33
N LEU A 90 -6.79 8.17 -7.96
CA LEU A 90 -5.92 7.01 -8.20
C LEU A 90 -5.35 6.41 -6.90
N MET A 91 -5.17 7.22 -5.86
CA MET A 91 -4.81 6.73 -4.51
C MET A 91 -5.90 5.82 -3.93
N GLY A 92 -7.17 6.08 -4.23
CA GLY A 92 -8.29 5.19 -3.86
C GLY A 92 -8.23 3.82 -4.55
N GLU A 93 -7.54 3.75 -5.69
CA GLU A 93 -7.44 2.59 -6.58
C GLU A 93 -6.21 1.70 -6.32
N TYR A 94 -5.60 1.81 -5.14
CA TYR A 94 -4.39 1.06 -4.77
C TYR A 94 -4.51 -0.47 -4.91
N ARG A 95 -5.74 -1.01 -4.95
CA ARG A 95 -5.97 -2.46 -5.14
C ARG A 95 -5.78 -2.91 -6.60
N SER A 96 -5.96 -2.00 -7.54
CA SER A 96 -5.89 -2.26 -8.99
C SER A 96 -4.56 -1.81 -9.59
N LEU A 97 -3.79 -0.98 -8.89
CA LEU A 97 -2.50 -0.44 -9.33
C LEU A 97 -1.34 -1.09 -8.58
N PHE A 98 -0.25 -1.35 -9.31
CA PHE A 98 1.03 -1.75 -8.70
C PHE A 98 1.95 -0.55 -8.45
N GLY A 99 1.62 0.64 -8.93
CA GLY A 99 2.41 1.82 -8.62
C GLY A 99 1.74 3.10 -9.11
N LEU A 100 2.07 4.20 -8.45
CA LEU A 100 1.67 5.54 -8.78
C LEU A 100 2.82 6.49 -8.45
N ALA A 101 3.25 7.26 -9.44
CA ALA A 101 4.26 8.29 -9.29
C ALA A 101 3.88 9.51 -10.14
N SER A 102 4.37 10.67 -9.74
CA SER A 102 4.18 11.93 -10.46
C SER A 102 5.51 12.66 -10.60
N LEU A 103 5.69 13.30 -11.75
CA LEU A 103 6.82 14.18 -12.00
C LEU A 103 6.29 15.62 -12.05
N ARG A 104 6.78 16.48 -11.16
CA ARG A 104 6.37 17.89 -11.06
C ARG A 104 7.59 18.79 -11.13
N PHE A 105 7.39 20.02 -11.59
CA PHE A 105 8.41 21.07 -11.54
C PHE A 105 7.96 22.12 -10.52
N GLN A 106 8.76 22.34 -9.47
CA GLN A 106 8.45 23.28 -8.39
C GLN A 106 9.73 23.98 -7.94
N GLY A 107 9.70 25.32 -7.89
CA GLY A 107 10.80 26.11 -7.33
C GLY A 107 12.16 25.85 -8.00
N ASP A 108 12.17 25.74 -9.33
CA ASP A 108 13.36 25.46 -10.16
C ASP A 108 13.94 24.03 -10.00
N GLN A 109 13.18 23.13 -9.39
CA GLN A 109 13.58 21.73 -9.22
C GLN A 109 12.53 20.78 -9.81
N HIS A 110 13.00 19.67 -10.37
CA HIS A 110 12.14 18.57 -10.79
C HIS A 110 11.99 17.58 -9.64
N LEU A 111 10.76 17.34 -9.22
CA LEU A 111 10.42 16.44 -8.13
C LEU A 111 9.70 15.21 -8.68
N PHE A 112 10.28 14.04 -8.46
CA PHE A 112 9.65 12.75 -8.73
C PHE A 112 9.06 12.19 -7.43
N ASP A 113 7.75 12.33 -7.30
CA ASP A 113 6.97 11.96 -6.11
C ASP A 113 6.31 10.60 -6.32
N ILE A 114 6.83 9.58 -5.65
CA ILE A 114 6.33 8.21 -5.66
C ILE A 114 5.29 8.08 -4.55
N ALA A 115 4.02 8.06 -4.93
CA ALA A 115 2.92 7.81 -4.01
C ALA A 115 3.02 6.40 -3.40
N PHE A 116 3.10 5.39 -4.27
CA PHE A 116 3.36 4.00 -3.90
C PHE A 116 3.91 3.22 -5.09
N TRP A 117 4.65 2.15 -4.82
CA TRP A 117 5.19 1.22 -5.79
C TRP A 117 5.30 -0.15 -5.14
N CYS A 118 4.47 -1.07 -5.59
CA CYS A 118 4.31 -2.42 -5.11
C CYS A 118 5.14 -3.37 -5.97
N ASN A 119 5.86 -4.29 -5.33
CA ASN A 119 6.47 -5.46 -5.96
C ASN A 119 6.28 -6.69 -5.05
N GLU A 120 6.83 -7.83 -5.45
CA GLU A 120 6.76 -9.06 -4.67
C GLU A 120 7.44 -8.95 -3.28
N LYS A 121 8.37 -8.00 -3.12
CA LYS A 121 9.12 -7.78 -1.88
C LYS A 121 8.43 -6.79 -0.92
N GLY A 122 7.39 -6.08 -1.37
CA GLY A 122 6.67 -5.12 -0.55
C GLY A 122 6.24 -3.88 -1.32
N VAL A 123 5.95 -2.81 -0.58
CA VAL A 123 5.50 -1.53 -1.14
C VAL A 123 6.46 -0.44 -0.70
N SER A 124 7.04 0.26 -1.66
CA SER A 124 7.73 1.55 -1.44
C SER A 124 6.71 2.66 -1.58
N ALA A 125 6.58 3.56 -0.62
CA ALA A 125 5.57 4.62 -0.67
C ALA A 125 6.11 5.92 -0.10
N ARG A 126 5.57 7.05 -0.57
CA ARG A 126 5.91 8.40 -0.11
C ARG A 126 7.40 8.74 -0.23
N GLN A 127 7.99 8.43 -1.38
CA GLN A 127 9.36 8.82 -1.69
C GLN A 127 9.34 10.06 -2.58
N GLN A 128 10.11 11.07 -2.20
CA GLN A 128 10.27 12.29 -2.98
C GLN A 128 11.72 12.36 -3.44
N LEU A 129 11.92 12.22 -4.74
CA LEU A 129 13.23 12.19 -5.36
C LEU A 129 13.44 13.49 -6.11
N LEU A 130 14.47 14.23 -5.72
CA LEU A 130 14.90 15.42 -6.44
C LEU A 130 15.70 14.99 -7.67
N LEU A 131 15.25 15.46 -8.83
CA LEU A 131 15.89 15.20 -10.10
C LEU A 131 16.66 16.44 -10.56
N CYS A 132 17.93 16.24 -10.89
CA CYS A 132 18.76 17.19 -11.60
C CYS A 132 18.92 16.74 -13.05
N GLN A 133 18.73 17.67 -13.98
CA GLN A 133 19.05 17.46 -15.38
C GLN A 133 20.54 17.78 -15.59
N GLN A 134 21.32 16.78 -15.99
CA GLN A 134 22.72 16.93 -16.36
C GLN A 134 22.94 16.27 -17.72
N ASN A 135 23.48 17.01 -18.68
CA ASN A 135 23.88 16.50 -20.00
C ASN A 135 22.81 15.63 -20.69
N GLU A 136 21.60 16.16 -20.88
CA GLU A 136 20.45 15.45 -21.50
C GLU A 136 19.96 14.22 -20.72
N ARG A 137 20.40 14.02 -19.47
CA ARG A 137 19.96 12.92 -18.61
C ARG A 137 19.38 13.43 -17.30
N TRP A 138 18.37 12.73 -16.84
CA TRP A 138 17.84 12.90 -15.49
C TRP A 138 18.69 12.09 -14.52
N THR A 139 19.18 12.76 -13.48
CA THR A 139 19.98 12.17 -12.41
C THR A 139 19.36 12.54 -11.07
N LEU A 140 19.53 11.70 -10.05
CA LEU A 140 19.13 12.06 -8.70
C LEU A 140 20.12 13.11 -8.17
N SER A 141 19.60 14.23 -7.64
CA SER A 141 20.42 15.33 -7.14
C SER A 141 21.30 14.92 -5.95
N HIS A 142 20.88 13.88 -5.23
CA HIS A 142 21.66 13.21 -4.20
C HIS A 142 21.52 11.70 -4.38
N GLN A 143 22.66 10.98 -4.49
CA GLN A 143 22.71 9.55 -4.25
C GLN A 143 22.53 9.30 -2.74
N GLU A 144 21.34 9.53 -2.21
CA GLU A 144 20.90 8.61 -1.18
C GLU A 144 20.63 7.31 -1.93
N GLU A 145 21.55 6.33 -1.82
CA GLU A 145 21.18 4.93 -1.98
C GLU A 145 20.04 4.70 -0.99
N THR A 146 18.82 4.93 -1.47
CA THR A 146 17.62 4.60 -0.74
C THR A 146 17.59 3.08 -0.78
N ALA A 147 18.23 2.50 0.23
CA ALA A 147 17.94 1.17 0.71
C ALA A 147 16.43 1.02 0.56
N ILE A 148 15.99 -0.03 -0.17
CA ILE A 148 14.59 -0.45 -0.23
C ILE A 148 14.07 -0.25 1.18
N GLN A 149 13.27 0.79 1.44
CA GLN A 149 12.96 1.09 2.83
C GLN A 149 12.15 -0.13 3.27
N PRO A 150 12.64 -0.99 4.20
CA PRO A 150 11.71 -1.80 4.95
C PRO A 150 10.74 -0.76 5.52
N ARG A 151 9.42 -1.03 5.48
CA ARG A 151 8.48 -0.16 6.20
C ARG A 151 9.14 0.11 7.56
N SER A 152 9.48 1.36 7.89
CA SER A 152 10.49 1.61 8.92
C SER A 152 10.08 1.05 10.29
N ASP A 153 8.78 0.75 10.43
CA ASP A 153 8.16 0.17 11.59
C ASP A 153 7.67 -1.29 11.42
N GLU A 154 8.02 -2.01 10.35
CA GLU A 154 7.57 -3.42 10.20
C GLU A 154 8.09 -4.32 11.32
N LYS A 155 9.29 -4.03 11.81
CA LYS A 155 9.85 -4.70 12.99
C LYS A 155 9.27 -4.16 14.30
N ARG A 156 8.60 -2.99 14.27
CA ARG A 156 8.07 -2.33 15.45
C ARG A 156 6.88 -3.10 16.01
N ILE A 157 6.89 -3.29 17.31
CA ILE A 157 5.84 -3.97 18.06
C ILE A 157 5.27 -2.96 19.05
N LEU A 158 4.03 -2.54 18.83
CA LEU A 158 3.27 -1.70 19.73
C LEU A 158 2.38 -2.62 20.56
N SER A 159 2.62 -2.72 21.86
CA SER A 159 1.92 -3.67 22.72
C SER A 159 1.36 -3.01 23.96
N HIS A 160 0.23 -3.51 24.43
CA HIS A 160 -0.22 -3.24 25.79
C HIS A 160 0.75 -3.87 26.80
N VAL A 161 1.07 -3.18 27.91
CA VAL A 161 1.99 -3.67 28.96
C VAL A 161 1.58 -5.03 29.51
N ALA A 162 0.27 -5.24 29.69
CA ALA A 162 -0.31 -6.48 30.23
C ALA A 162 -0.12 -7.73 29.34
N VAL A 163 0.40 -7.59 28.11
CA VAL A 163 0.71 -8.73 27.22
C VAL A 163 1.99 -9.44 27.64
N LEU A 164 2.94 -8.72 28.22
CA LEU A 164 4.25 -9.25 28.62
C LEU A 164 4.26 -9.81 30.05
N GLU A 165 3.10 -9.86 30.72
CA GLU A 165 2.97 -10.41 32.08
C GLU A 165 3.98 -9.83 33.10
N GLY A 166 4.37 -8.55 32.91
CA GLY A 166 5.34 -7.84 33.75
C GLY A 166 6.78 -7.85 33.25
N ALA A 167 7.08 -8.54 32.14
CA ALA A 167 8.41 -8.51 31.53
C ALA A 167 8.71 -7.16 30.85
N PRO A 168 9.98 -6.71 30.85
CA PRO A 168 10.40 -5.52 30.12
C PRO A 168 10.30 -5.72 28.60
N PRO A 169 10.40 -4.64 27.80
CA PRO A 169 10.49 -4.73 26.34
C PRO A 169 11.56 -5.74 25.91
N LEU A 170 11.17 -6.72 25.09
CA LEU A 170 12.05 -7.84 24.71
C LEU A 170 13.13 -7.44 23.69
N SER A 171 12.96 -6.28 23.04
CA SER A 171 13.96 -5.69 22.13
C SER A 171 13.70 -4.19 21.96
N GLU A 172 14.63 -3.51 21.28
CA GLU A 172 14.53 -2.09 20.90
C GLU A 172 13.30 -1.76 20.02
N HIS A 173 12.66 -2.77 19.43
CA HIS A 173 11.50 -2.59 18.57
C HIS A 173 10.16 -2.57 19.34
N TRP A 174 10.17 -2.90 20.64
CA TRP A 174 8.97 -2.94 21.48
C TRP A 174 8.68 -1.57 22.09
N ALA A 175 7.47 -1.07 21.87
CA ALA A 175 6.91 0.06 22.60
C ALA A 175 5.71 -0.43 23.40
N LEU A 176 5.76 -0.25 24.72
CA LEU A 176 4.71 -0.67 25.63
C LEU A 176 3.82 0.52 26.01
N PHE A 177 2.52 0.25 26.16
CA PHE A 177 1.51 1.25 26.51
C PHE A 177 0.63 0.74 27.65
N ASP A 178 0.28 1.64 28.57
CA ASP A 178 -0.49 1.30 29.78
C ASP A 178 -1.96 1.01 29.51
N ASN A 179 -2.48 1.47 28.37
CA ASN A 179 -3.87 1.27 27.99
C ASN A 179 -4.04 1.19 26.47
N ASN A 180 -5.12 0.53 26.05
CA ASN A 180 -5.43 0.33 24.64
C ASN A 180 -5.73 1.65 23.87
N GLU A 181 -6.07 2.76 24.53
CA GLU A 181 -6.33 4.05 23.86
C GLU A 181 -5.01 4.70 23.41
N ALA A 182 -4.03 4.76 24.32
CA ALA A 182 -2.68 5.25 24.01
C ALA A 182 -2.01 4.41 22.91
N LEU A 183 -2.18 3.09 22.98
CA LEU A 183 -1.75 2.15 21.94
C LEU A 183 -2.43 2.46 20.60
N PHE A 184 -3.75 2.64 20.59
CA PHE A 184 -4.51 2.95 19.37
C PHE A 184 -4.08 4.28 18.74
N ASN A 185 -3.89 5.33 19.53
CA ASN A 185 -3.45 6.63 19.03
C ASN A 185 -2.07 6.57 18.37
N ASN A 186 -1.13 5.82 18.95
CA ASN A 186 0.18 5.58 18.33
C ASN A 186 0.07 4.70 17.08
N ALA A 187 -0.77 3.66 17.12
CA ALA A 187 -1.00 2.75 16.00
C ALA A 187 -1.57 3.46 14.76
N ARG A 188 -2.28 4.59 14.92
CA ARG A 188 -2.77 5.40 13.79
C ARG A 188 -1.64 6.01 12.95
N MET A 189 -0.47 6.22 13.54
CA MET A 189 0.72 6.73 12.85
C MET A 189 1.54 5.59 12.20
N ALA A 190 1.40 4.36 12.69
CA ALA A 190 2.12 3.18 12.22
C ALA A 190 1.67 2.68 10.83
N GLN A 191 2.59 2.18 10.02
CA GLN A 191 2.35 1.71 8.65
C GLN A 191 2.28 0.19 8.55
N ALA A 192 3.21 -0.53 9.14
CA ALA A 192 3.26 -2.00 9.07
C ALA A 192 3.64 -2.69 10.38
N ALA A 193 3.62 -1.95 11.48
CA ALA A 193 3.89 -2.47 12.81
C ALA A 193 2.95 -3.62 13.21
N THR A 194 3.44 -4.42 14.16
CA THR A 194 2.61 -5.36 14.90
C THR A 194 1.99 -4.64 16.08
N ILE A 195 0.67 -4.73 16.22
CA ILE A 195 -0.11 -4.08 17.26
C ILE A 195 -0.76 -5.18 18.10
N ILE A 196 -0.49 -5.20 19.41
CA ILE A 196 -1.02 -6.21 20.32
C ILE A 196 -1.88 -5.52 21.38
N PHE A 197 -3.19 -5.60 21.17
CA PHE A 197 -4.17 -5.14 22.16
C PHE A 197 -4.34 -6.19 23.26
N SER A 198 -4.64 -5.74 24.47
CA SER A 198 -5.01 -6.61 25.58
C SER A 198 -6.54 -6.59 25.77
N LEU A 199 -7.14 -7.75 25.98
CA LEU A 199 -8.54 -7.91 26.34
C LEU A 199 -8.61 -8.53 27.74
N THR A 200 -9.10 -7.76 28.71
CA THR A 200 -9.24 -8.20 30.10
C THR A 200 -10.70 -8.37 30.52
N GLN A 201 -11.63 -7.63 29.90
CA GLN A 201 -13.05 -7.63 30.26
C GLN A 201 -13.96 -7.62 29.03
N ASN A 202 -15.15 -8.22 29.15
CA ASN A 202 -16.10 -8.33 28.03
C ASN A 202 -16.69 -7.00 27.57
N ASN A 203 -16.81 -6.02 28.45
CA ASN A 203 -17.26 -4.67 28.10
C ASN A 203 -16.28 -3.94 27.14
N GLN A 204 -15.04 -4.42 27.00
CA GLN A 204 -14.03 -3.83 26.11
C GLN A 204 -14.13 -4.35 24.67
N ILE A 205 -14.90 -5.42 24.41
CA ILE A 205 -14.98 -6.07 23.10
C ILE A 205 -15.49 -5.09 22.03
N GLU A 206 -16.59 -4.40 22.28
CA GLU A 206 -17.15 -3.45 21.32
C GLU A 206 -16.23 -2.23 21.07
N PRO A 207 -15.70 -1.54 22.11
CA PRO A 207 -14.70 -0.49 21.92
C PRO A 207 -13.47 -0.97 21.12
N LEU A 208 -13.01 -2.19 21.41
CA LEU A 208 -11.86 -2.77 20.73
C LEU A 208 -12.15 -3.09 19.27
N ALA A 209 -13.31 -3.67 18.97
CA ALA A 209 -13.76 -3.94 17.60
C ALA A 209 -13.82 -2.65 16.76
N ARG A 210 -14.35 -1.56 17.33
CA ARG A 210 -14.37 -0.23 16.67
C ARG A 210 -12.95 0.25 16.36
N ARG A 211 -12.03 0.17 17.32
CA ARG A 211 -10.62 0.58 17.11
C ARG A 211 -9.92 -0.25 16.03
N ILE A 212 -10.08 -1.57 16.07
CA ILE A 212 -9.52 -2.48 15.07
C ILE A 212 -10.07 -2.14 13.68
N HIS A 213 -11.38 -1.96 13.57
CA HIS A 213 -12.02 -1.58 12.32
C HIS A 213 -11.51 -0.23 11.80
N THR A 214 -11.37 0.77 12.68
CA THR A 214 -10.81 2.08 12.32
C THR A 214 -9.37 1.96 11.83
N LEU A 215 -8.50 1.23 12.53
CA LEU A 215 -7.11 1.00 12.07
C LEU A 215 -7.09 0.30 10.72
N ARG A 216 -7.90 -0.75 10.53
CA ARG A 216 -7.93 -1.51 9.30
C ARG A 216 -8.44 -0.67 8.12
N ARG A 217 -9.42 0.22 8.37
CA ARG A 217 -9.93 1.17 7.37
C ARG A 217 -8.96 2.30 7.04
N GLN A 218 -8.24 2.83 8.02
CA GLN A 218 -7.35 3.99 7.83
C GLN A 218 -5.95 3.60 7.34
N ARG A 219 -5.47 2.40 7.70
CA ARG A 219 -4.07 1.97 7.47
C ARG A 219 -3.94 0.75 6.56
N GLY A 220 -5.04 0.06 6.27
CA GLY A 220 -5.05 -1.08 5.36
C GLY A 220 -4.54 -2.39 5.97
N SER A 221 -4.19 -3.35 5.11
CA SER A 221 -3.82 -4.72 5.50
C SER A 221 -2.38 -4.88 5.99
N ALA A 222 -1.55 -3.84 5.89
CA ALA A 222 -0.13 -3.89 6.23
C ALA A 222 0.14 -4.06 7.73
N LEU A 223 -0.75 -3.55 8.59
CA LEU A 223 -0.67 -3.71 10.04
C LEU A 223 -0.99 -5.15 10.46
N LYS A 224 -0.18 -5.71 11.37
CA LYS A 224 -0.45 -7.00 12.00
C LYS A 224 -1.15 -6.73 13.33
N ILE A 225 -2.47 -6.83 13.36
CA ILE A 225 -3.30 -6.53 14.53
C ILE A 225 -3.61 -7.83 15.26
N VAL A 226 -3.17 -7.94 16.51
CA VAL A 226 -3.35 -9.09 17.38
C VAL A 226 -4.13 -8.66 18.61
N VAL A 227 -5.05 -9.51 19.06
CA VAL A 227 -5.75 -9.34 20.34
C VAL A 227 -5.32 -10.45 21.27
N ARG A 228 -4.72 -10.09 22.40
CA ARG A 228 -4.36 -11.02 23.47
C ARG A 228 -5.46 -11.01 24.52
N GLU A 229 -6.11 -12.14 24.69
CA GLU A 229 -7.02 -12.38 25.80
C GLU A 229 -6.20 -12.69 27.06
N ASN A 230 -6.41 -11.92 28.13
CA ASN A 230 -5.69 -12.08 29.40
C ASN A 230 -6.48 -12.93 30.41
N ILE A 231 -7.81 -12.97 30.28
CA ILE A 231 -8.73 -13.71 31.16
C ILE A 231 -9.73 -14.43 30.26
N ALA A 232 -10.11 -15.66 30.60
CA ALA A 232 -11.09 -16.46 29.86
C ALA A 232 -12.46 -15.77 29.81
N SER A 233 -12.68 -14.93 28.80
CA SER A 233 -13.83 -14.03 28.73
C SER A 233 -14.42 -13.93 27.32
N LEU A 234 -13.61 -14.21 26.30
CA LEU A 234 -13.98 -14.09 24.89
C LEU A 234 -14.83 -15.29 24.43
N ARG A 235 -16.02 -14.99 23.91
CA ARG A 235 -16.90 -16.00 23.30
C ARG A 235 -16.57 -16.15 21.81
N ALA A 236 -16.91 -17.30 21.23
CA ALA A 236 -16.69 -17.56 19.80
C ALA A 236 -17.35 -16.52 18.87
N THR A 237 -18.50 -15.95 19.27
CA THR A 237 -19.16 -14.87 18.52
C THR A 237 -18.34 -13.59 18.52
N ASP A 238 -17.77 -13.23 19.67
CA ASP A 238 -16.97 -12.02 19.85
C ASP A 238 -15.61 -12.16 19.17
N GLU A 239 -15.02 -13.35 19.19
CA GLU A 239 -13.83 -13.68 18.41
C GLU A 239 -14.06 -13.45 16.90
N ARG A 240 -15.16 -13.99 16.36
CA ARG A 240 -15.53 -13.77 14.95
C ARG A 240 -15.78 -12.31 14.64
N LEU A 241 -16.36 -11.54 15.57
CA LEU A 241 -16.54 -10.11 15.41
C LEU A 241 -15.18 -9.40 15.28
N LEU A 242 -14.23 -9.67 16.19
CA LEU A 242 -12.91 -9.03 16.17
C LEU A 242 -12.12 -9.38 14.90
N LEU A 243 -12.15 -10.64 14.48
CA LEU A 243 -11.57 -11.09 13.20
C LEU A 243 -12.24 -10.41 12.00
N GLY A 244 -13.58 -10.35 11.99
CA GLY A 244 -14.36 -9.69 10.95
C GLY A 244 -14.13 -8.18 10.87
N CYS A 245 -13.85 -7.53 12.00
CA CYS A 245 -13.45 -6.12 12.05
C CYS A 245 -12.02 -5.88 11.53
N GLY A 246 -11.21 -6.94 11.42
CA GLY A 246 -9.89 -6.91 10.82
C GLY A 246 -8.75 -7.26 11.76
N ALA A 247 -8.98 -7.95 12.89
CA ALA A 247 -7.89 -8.58 13.61
C ALA A 247 -7.26 -9.70 12.76
N ASN A 248 -5.94 -9.87 12.81
CA ASN A 248 -5.25 -10.97 12.14
C ASN A 248 -5.33 -12.26 12.97
N MET A 249 -5.26 -12.13 14.29
CA MET A 249 -5.17 -13.27 15.20
C MET A 249 -5.66 -12.89 16.59
N ILE A 250 -6.25 -13.86 17.26
CA ILE A 250 -6.56 -13.79 18.68
C ILE A 250 -5.68 -14.79 19.41
N ILE A 251 -4.97 -14.33 20.44
CA ILE A 251 -4.18 -15.18 21.32
C ILE A 251 -5.04 -15.47 22.56
N PRO A 252 -5.48 -16.71 22.78
CA PRO A 252 -6.35 -17.06 23.90
C PRO A 252 -5.62 -16.98 25.23
N TRP A 253 -6.36 -16.83 26.33
CA TRP A 253 -5.81 -16.72 27.69
C TRP A 253 -4.92 -17.90 28.10
N ASN A 254 -5.18 -19.09 27.58
CA ASN A 254 -4.47 -20.32 27.93
C ASN A 254 -3.13 -20.49 27.19
N ALA A 255 -2.85 -19.68 26.16
CA ALA A 255 -1.56 -19.67 25.50
C ALA A 255 -0.55 -18.99 26.44
N ARG A 256 0.50 -19.69 26.86
CA ARG A 256 1.49 -19.12 27.80
C ARG A 256 2.47 -18.21 27.07
N PHE A 257 2.84 -17.12 27.72
CA PHE A 257 3.96 -16.31 27.29
C PHE A 257 5.27 -17.04 27.62
N HIS A 258 6.07 -17.33 26.60
CA HIS A 258 7.43 -17.86 26.75
C HIS A 258 8.41 -16.80 26.24
N ALA A 259 9.07 -16.09 27.15
CA ALA A 259 10.25 -15.33 26.80
C ALA A 259 11.39 -16.33 26.54
N VAL A 260 11.98 -16.26 25.34
CA VAL A 260 13.23 -16.98 25.01
C VAL A 260 14.40 -16.14 25.50
#